data_AF-A0A9W8IAE3-F1
#
_entry.id   AF-A0A9W8IAE3-F1
#
_cell.length_a   1.000
_cell.length_b   1.000
_cell.length_c   1.000
_cell.angle_alpha   90.00
_cell.angle_beta   90.00
_cell.angle_gamma   90.00
#
_symmetry.space_group_name_H-M   'P 1'
#
loop_
_entity.id
_entity.type
_entity.pdbx_description
1 polymer ?
#
loop_
_entity_poly.entity_id
_entity_poly.type
_entity_poly.pdbx_seq_one_letter_code
_entity_poly.pdbx_strand_id
1 'polypeptide(L)'
;MNTLFVYFNAPTLHEATVVRSLNRALLDMSQQNFSREFEQFMRGDIDNCSHIDAHYIGRIMERIAHAISRHLATTDKQNLPEIHYREIPNPILLVLTECVVELLTWWCLHCAPSSGARLYDPAAGKPLPKTEAEFRAEEQQRRKRAAEWPLAKLWLKLTMDPAQRPEAGSYTGAAYIHSTGVLANVLPDELLAFPIIEHLSHIVLQEPVLKTISGPKRYFSFVEFAHTSRLHADDSSASTQFAATSVFNSFEQNRLHNMTNPANTYLTLLHSVLHYGGIATFNTLSDTIHELASGGELCSDIQLLYLCATVGPILYRLVDHNSLYVQILGDLLSILVQICPRISHLDSAFSTDAIEQIMDFICFVKDQFDPGRAAWRRLAPHISALPTLLKYQLQCVVDQ
;
A
#
# COMPACT_ATOMS: atom_id res chain seq x y z
N MET A 1 13.58 0.64 20.18
CA MET A 1 13.05 0.46 18.82
C MET A 1 14.12 -0.02 17.83
N ASN A 2 15.17 0.76 17.58
CA ASN A 2 16.17 0.46 16.54
C ASN A 2 16.79 -0.93 16.62
N THR A 3 17.14 -1.41 17.83
CA THR A 3 17.67 -2.77 18.01
C THR A 3 16.70 -3.83 17.51
N LEU A 4 15.42 -3.74 17.89
CA LEU A 4 14.40 -4.67 17.40
C LEU A 4 14.22 -4.50 15.89
N PHE A 5 14.17 -3.28 15.36
CA PHE A 5 13.98 -3.05 13.92
C PHE A 5 15.11 -3.62 13.06
N VAL A 6 16.37 -3.40 13.45
CA VAL A 6 17.54 -3.86 12.68
C VAL A 6 17.73 -5.37 12.80
N TYR A 7 17.45 -5.93 13.98
CA TYR A 7 17.73 -7.33 14.29
C TYR A 7 16.47 -8.20 14.41
N PHE A 8 15.29 -7.74 13.96
CA PHE A 8 14.00 -8.44 14.15
C PHE A 8 13.97 -9.88 13.60
N ASN A 9 14.88 -10.20 12.69
CA ASN A 9 15.02 -11.52 12.07
C ASN A 9 16.18 -12.34 12.67
N ALA A 10 16.94 -11.77 13.61
CA ALA A 10 18.05 -12.45 14.24
C ALA A 10 17.51 -13.59 15.12
N PRO A 11 17.99 -14.84 14.93
CA PRO A 11 17.56 -16.00 15.71
C PRO A 11 17.61 -15.79 17.22
N THR A 12 18.57 -14.99 17.70
CA THR A 12 18.75 -14.64 19.10
C THR A 12 17.54 -13.89 19.69
N LEU A 13 16.84 -13.10 18.87
CA LEU A 13 15.60 -12.43 19.30
C LEU A 13 14.39 -13.37 19.28
N HIS A 14 14.49 -14.59 18.76
CA HIS A 14 13.35 -15.50 18.82
C HIS A 14 13.21 -16.17 20.21
N GLU A 15 14.20 -15.99 21.09
CA GLU A 15 14.16 -16.50 22.45
C GLU A 15 13.46 -15.51 23.40
N ALA A 16 12.35 -15.95 24.02
CA ALA A 16 11.53 -15.11 24.90
C ALA A 16 12.32 -14.50 26.07
N THR A 17 13.24 -15.26 26.65
CA THR A 17 14.12 -14.80 27.74
C THR A 17 14.99 -13.64 27.30
N VAL A 18 15.57 -13.70 26.10
CA VAL A 18 16.47 -12.70 25.55
C VAL A 18 15.70 -11.42 25.23
N VAL A 19 14.59 -11.51 24.50
CA VAL A 19 13.79 -10.31 24.14
C VAL A 19 13.20 -9.66 25.37
N ARG A 20 12.70 -10.44 26.34
CA ARG A 20 12.23 -9.91 27.62
C ARG A 20 13.35 -9.19 28.36
N SER A 21 14.53 -9.80 28.46
CA SER A 21 15.69 -9.18 29.13
C SER A 21 16.10 -7.87 28.45
N LEU A 22 16.19 -7.88 27.11
CA LEU A 22 16.48 -6.69 26.31
C LEU A 22 15.47 -5.57 26.55
N ASN A 23 14.18 -5.89 26.47
CA ASN A 23 13.12 -4.92 26.69
C ASN A 23 13.13 -4.41 28.15
N ARG A 24 13.36 -5.26 29.16
CA ARG A 24 13.42 -4.83 30.57
C ARG A 24 14.60 -3.89 30.83
N ALA A 25 15.71 -4.08 30.12
CA ALA A 25 16.90 -3.26 30.26
C ALA A 25 16.77 -1.89 29.58
N LEU A 26 15.96 -1.78 28.52
CA LEU A 26 15.88 -0.58 27.68
C LEU A 26 14.58 0.23 27.85
N LEU A 27 13.51 -0.39 28.35
CA LEU A 27 12.19 0.23 28.43
C LEU A 27 11.88 0.63 29.87
N ASP A 28 11.44 1.88 30.06
CA ASP A 28 10.86 2.35 31.31
C ASP A 28 9.34 2.10 31.29
N MET A 29 8.95 0.95 31.85
CA MET A 29 7.54 0.54 31.93
C MET A 29 6.68 1.50 32.77
N SER A 30 7.27 2.40 33.57
CA SER A 30 6.51 3.42 34.30
C SER A 30 6.16 4.64 33.46
N GLN A 31 6.96 4.90 32.42
CA GLN A 31 6.77 6.03 31.51
C GLN A 31 6.01 5.64 30.24
N GLN A 32 6.10 4.38 29.81
CA GLN A 32 5.48 3.89 28.58
C GLN A 32 4.09 3.28 28.83
N ASN A 33 3.19 3.35 27.85
CA ASN A 33 1.83 2.80 27.94
C ASN A 33 1.67 1.60 27.01
N PHE A 34 2.29 0.47 27.35
CA PHE A 34 2.12 -0.77 26.57
C PHE A 34 0.76 -1.42 26.83
N SER A 35 0.37 -2.37 26.00
CA SER A 35 -0.81 -3.18 26.32
C SER A 35 -0.60 -4.00 27.60
N ARG A 36 -1.72 -4.42 28.20
CA ARG A 36 -1.72 -5.33 29.34
C ARG A 36 -1.03 -6.66 29.02
N GLU A 37 -1.25 -7.20 27.83
CA GLU A 37 -0.63 -8.46 27.39
C GLU A 37 0.89 -8.31 27.33
N PHE A 38 1.38 -7.20 26.77
CA PHE A 38 2.81 -6.94 26.74
C PHE A 38 3.39 -6.75 28.14
N GLU A 39 2.70 -6.02 29.04
CA GLU A 39 3.13 -5.92 30.44
C GLU A 39 3.20 -7.28 31.15
N GLN A 40 2.23 -8.16 30.92
CA GLN A 40 2.23 -9.53 31.45
C GLN A 40 3.42 -10.34 30.91
N PHE A 41 3.73 -10.22 29.62
CA PHE A 41 4.94 -10.82 29.05
C PHE A 41 6.20 -10.26 29.70
N MET A 42 6.24 -8.94 29.91
CA MET A 42 7.33 -8.27 30.58
C MET A 42 7.47 -8.67 32.04
N ARG A 43 6.42 -9.15 32.73
CA ARG A 43 6.48 -9.72 34.09
C ARG A 43 6.87 -11.20 34.13
N GLY A 44 6.70 -11.90 33.01
CA GLY A 44 6.92 -13.35 32.90
C GLY A 44 5.67 -14.17 33.16
N ASP A 45 4.49 -13.53 33.12
CA ASP A 45 3.20 -14.20 33.32
C ASP A 45 2.77 -14.98 32.06
N ILE A 46 3.26 -14.57 30.89
CA ILE A 46 3.03 -15.22 29.59
C ILE A 46 4.32 -15.30 28.78
N ASP A 47 4.46 -16.37 27.99
CA ASP A 47 5.66 -16.66 27.18
C ASP A 47 5.39 -16.80 25.68
N ASN A 48 4.13 -16.76 25.22
CA ASN A 48 3.77 -17.05 23.83
C ASN A 48 2.82 -16.01 23.23
N CYS A 49 2.68 -16.06 21.90
CA CYS A 49 1.85 -15.14 21.10
C CYS A 49 0.36 -15.55 21.00
N SER A 50 -0.13 -16.48 21.82
CA SER A 50 -1.50 -17.04 21.69
C SER A 50 -2.63 -16.01 21.88
N HIS A 51 -2.31 -14.85 22.44
CA HIS A 51 -3.25 -13.75 22.72
C HIS A 51 -3.31 -12.71 21.60
N ILE A 52 -2.55 -12.86 20.52
CA ILE A 52 -2.60 -11.94 19.37
C ILE A 52 -3.82 -12.29 18.53
N ASP A 53 -4.96 -11.73 18.91
CA ASP A 53 -6.23 -11.87 18.22
C ASP A 53 -6.69 -10.53 17.60
N ALA A 54 -7.92 -10.53 17.05
CA ALA A 54 -8.51 -9.34 16.46
C ALA A 54 -8.68 -8.21 17.48
N HIS A 55 -8.94 -8.55 18.74
CA HIS A 55 -9.15 -7.59 19.83
C HIS A 55 -7.86 -6.90 20.22
N TYR A 56 -6.79 -7.67 20.34
CA TYR A 56 -5.47 -7.14 20.59
C TYR A 56 -5.05 -6.17 19.48
N ILE A 57 -5.15 -6.57 18.21
CA ILE A 57 -4.80 -5.70 17.07
C ILE A 57 -5.69 -4.47 17.02
N GLY A 58 -7.00 -4.62 17.22
CA GLY A 58 -7.95 -3.50 17.26
C GLY A 58 -7.55 -2.42 18.27
N ARG A 59 -7.12 -2.82 19.47
CA ARG A 59 -6.65 -1.88 20.50
C ARG A 59 -5.35 -1.17 20.10
N ILE A 60 -4.41 -1.86 19.44
CA ILE A 60 -3.20 -1.21 18.92
C ILE A 60 -3.56 -0.20 17.83
N MET A 61 -4.43 -0.58 16.88
CA MET A 61 -4.92 0.31 15.84
C MET A 61 -5.60 1.56 16.42
N GLU A 62 -6.44 1.39 17.43
CA GLU A 62 -7.13 2.48 18.11
C GLU A 62 -6.17 3.39 18.87
N ARG A 63 -5.16 2.84 19.57
CA ARG A 63 -4.13 3.67 20.23
C ARG A 63 -3.43 4.60 19.23
N ILE A 64 -3.05 4.09 18.07
CA ILE A 64 -2.38 4.89 17.03
C ILE A 64 -3.37 5.89 16.42
N ALA A 65 -4.58 5.46 16.05
CA ALA A 65 -5.60 6.33 15.49
C ALA A 65 -5.99 7.46 16.46
N HIS A 66 -6.11 7.16 17.75
CA HIS A 66 -6.36 8.11 18.82
C HIS A 66 -5.24 9.16 18.91
N ALA A 67 -3.99 8.71 18.92
CA ALA A 67 -2.82 9.59 19.02
C ALA A 67 -2.72 10.54 17.82
N ILE A 68 -2.96 10.05 16.60
CA ILE A 68 -2.88 10.86 15.38
C ILE A 68 -4.08 11.80 15.23
N SER A 69 -5.28 11.37 15.65
CA SER A 69 -6.51 12.15 15.44
C SER A 69 -6.71 13.30 16.41
N ARG A 70 -6.08 13.27 17.60
CA ARG A 70 -6.22 14.36 18.58
C ARG A 70 -5.20 15.46 18.32
N HIS A 71 -5.69 16.67 18.11
CA HIS A 71 -4.89 17.89 18.29
C HIS A 71 -4.50 18.02 19.77
N LEU A 72 -3.35 17.47 20.16
CA LEU A 72 -2.52 17.89 21.30
C LEU A 72 -3.25 18.22 22.62
N ALA A 73 -4.37 17.58 22.94
CA ALA A 73 -4.75 17.46 24.34
C ALA A 73 -3.76 16.44 24.89
N THR A 74 -2.73 16.96 25.57
CA THR A 74 -1.73 16.19 26.29
C THR A 74 -2.41 14.96 26.87
N THR A 75 -1.97 13.77 26.47
CA THR A 75 -2.13 12.62 27.35
C THR A 75 -1.35 13.01 28.60
N ASP A 76 -2.04 13.63 29.55
CA ASP A 76 -1.55 14.07 30.85
C ASP A 76 -1.22 12.80 31.64
N LYS A 77 -0.18 12.09 31.19
CA LYS A 77 0.61 11.29 32.11
C LYS A 77 1.26 12.31 33.02
N GLN A 78 0.60 12.56 34.14
CA GLN A 78 1.03 13.49 35.19
C GLN A 78 2.46 13.17 35.70
N ASN A 79 2.98 11.99 35.38
CA ASN A 79 4.27 11.46 35.82
C ASN A 79 5.36 11.45 34.74
N LEU A 80 5.09 11.93 33.52
CA LEU A 80 6.17 12.03 32.54
C LEU A 80 7.11 13.20 32.87
N PRO A 81 8.44 13.04 32.71
CA PRO A 81 9.37 14.15 32.79
C PRO A 81 8.98 15.31 31.87
N GLU A 82 9.51 16.51 32.10
CA GLU A 82 9.34 17.63 31.17
C GLU A 82 9.83 17.22 29.76
N ILE A 83 9.21 17.75 28.71
CA ILE A 83 9.39 17.30 27.33
C ILE A 83 10.87 17.29 26.89
N HIS A 84 11.69 18.24 27.35
CA HIS A 84 13.12 18.32 27.05
C HIS A 84 13.98 17.26 27.75
N TYR A 85 13.45 16.56 28.74
CA TYR A 85 14.11 15.40 29.37
C TYR A 85 13.65 14.07 28.79
N ARG A 86 12.73 14.08 27.82
CA ARG A 86 12.26 12.85 27.17
C ARG A 86 13.14 12.53 25.97
N GLU A 87 13.43 11.25 25.78
CA GLU A 87 14.03 10.75 24.53
C GLU A 87 13.11 11.03 23.33
N ILE A 88 11.78 10.86 23.52
CA ILE A 88 10.77 11.10 22.49
C ILE A 88 9.83 12.23 22.96
N PRO A 89 10.06 13.47 22.51
CA PRO A 89 9.28 14.63 22.98
C PRO A 89 7.87 14.68 22.37
N ASN A 90 7.69 14.11 21.18
CA ASN A 90 6.41 14.11 20.48
C ASN A 90 5.53 12.95 20.96
N PRO A 91 4.33 13.21 21.52
CA PRO A 91 3.45 12.18 22.06
C PRO A 91 2.96 11.17 21.00
N ILE A 92 2.79 11.62 19.75
CA ILE A 92 2.39 10.73 18.63
C ILE A 92 3.52 9.75 18.33
N LEU A 93 4.77 10.25 18.25
CA LEU A 93 5.94 9.40 18.05
C LEU A 93 6.16 8.43 19.22
N LEU A 94 5.86 8.86 20.44
CA LEU A 94 5.95 8.00 21.62
C LEU A 94 4.98 6.81 21.50
N VAL A 95 3.69 7.08 21.25
CA VAL A 95 2.67 6.02 21.08
C VAL A 95 3.03 5.10 19.91
N LEU A 96 3.46 5.68 18.79
CA LEU A 96 3.87 4.89 17.63
C LEU A 96 5.07 3.99 17.96
N THR A 97 6.06 4.50 18.67
CA THR A 97 7.24 3.74 19.10
C THR A 97 6.86 2.62 20.06
N GLU A 98 5.97 2.87 21.02
CA GLU A 98 5.45 1.85 21.92
C GLU A 98 4.77 0.72 21.14
N CYS A 99 3.86 1.05 20.23
CA CYS A 99 3.17 0.07 19.39
C CYS A 99 4.15 -0.72 18.49
N VAL A 100 5.15 -0.07 17.91
CA VAL A 100 6.17 -0.73 17.07
C VAL A 100 7.03 -1.70 17.88
N VAL A 101 7.52 -1.27 19.05
CA VAL A 101 8.31 -2.14 19.94
C VAL A 101 7.50 -3.37 20.35
N GLU A 102 6.23 -3.16 20.66
CA GLU A 102 5.30 -4.21 21.05
C GLU A 102 5.09 -5.22 19.92
N LEU A 103 4.73 -4.75 18.72
CA LEU A 103 4.52 -5.59 17.53
C LEU A 103 5.79 -6.33 17.09
N LEU A 104 6.95 -5.67 17.13
CA LEU A 104 8.23 -6.31 16.77
C LEU A 104 8.63 -7.38 17.78
N THR A 105 8.36 -7.15 19.07
CA THR A 105 8.59 -8.18 20.09
C THR A 105 7.75 -9.42 19.79
N TRP A 106 6.46 -9.23 19.51
CA TRP A 106 5.58 -10.33 19.15
C TRP A 106 5.98 -11.06 17.87
N TRP A 107 6.42 -10.32 16.84
CA TRP A 107 6.97 -10.91 15.64
C TRP A 107 8.15 -11.84 15.96
N CYS A 108 9.10 -11.37 16.76
CA CYS A 108 10.28 -12.14 17.12
C CYS A 108 9.90 -13.45 17.82
N LEU A 109 8.93 -13.39 18.74
CA LEU A 109 8.41 -14.56 19.47
C LEU A 109 7.59 -15.50 18.59
N HIS A 110 6.87 -14.98 17.59
CA HIS A 110 6.14 -15.79 16.62
C HIS A 110 7.10 -16.63 15.75
N CYS A 111 8.27 -16.09 15.44
CA CYS A 111 9.31 -16.78 14.67
C CYS A 111 10.10 -17.83 15.48
N ALA A 112 9.79 -18.02 16.77
CA ALA A 112 10.42 -19.03 17.59
C ALA A 112 10.18 -20.44 17.03
N PRO A 113 11.25 -21.23 16.77
CA PRO A 113 11.08 -22.58 16.27
C PRO A 113 10.30 -23.43 17.29
N SER A 114 9.25 -24.12 16.83
CA SER A 114 8.42 -25.00 17.66
C SER A 114 9.20 -26.13 18.35
N SER A 115 10.42 -26.42 17.91
CA SER A 115 11.25 -27.54 18.36
C SER A 115 12.27 -27.19 19.45
N GLY A 116 12.34 -25.96 19.95
CA GLY A 116 13.26 -25.58 21.05
C GLY A 116 14.75 -25.75 20.72
N ALA A 117 15.09 -26.01 19.45
CA ALA A 117 16.46 -26.12 18.99
C ALA A 117 17.12 -24.73 19.13
N ARG A 118 18.08 -24.61 20.04
CA ARG A 118 18.91 -23.42 20.17
C ARG A 118 19.61 -23.18 18.84
N LEU A 119 19.25 -22.10 18.16
CA LEU A 119 19.87 -21.67 16.91
C LEU A 119 21.31 -21.15 17.11
N TYR A 120 21.73 -21.02 18.37
CA TYR A 120 23.05 -20.52 18.75
C TYR A 120 23.68 -21.44 19.79
N ASP A 121 24.82 -22.04 19.43
CA ASP A 121 25.75 -22.60 20.41
C ASP A 121 26.72 -21.49 20.83
N PRO A 122 26.58 -20.93 22.05
CA PRO A 122 27.50 -19.91 22.53
C PRO A 122 28.95 -20.38 22.63
N ALA A 123 29.23 -21.69 22.59
CA ALA A 123 30.58 -22.24 22.54
C ALA A 123 31.25 -22.12 21.16
N ALA A 124 30.48 -21.97 20.07
CA ALA A 124 31.02 -21.99 18.70
C ALA A 124 31.62 -20.65 18.23
N GLY A 125 31.40 -19.55 18.97
CA GLY A 125 32.26 -18.35 19.00
C GLY A 125 32.52 -17.56 17.71
N LYS A 126 32.02 -17.97 16.54
CA LYS A 126 32.21 -17.23 15.28
C LYS A 126 30.97 -17.29 14.39
N PRO A 127 30.34 -16.14 14.05
CA PRO A 127 29.45 -16.11 12.90
C PRO A 127 30.28 -16.42 11.65
N LEU A 128 29.90 -17.46 10.92
CA LEU A 128 30.45 -17.73 9.60
C LEU A 128 30.14 -16.53 8.69
N PRO A 129 31.11 -16.02 7.89
CA PRO A 129 30.81 -15.00 6.91
C PRO A 129 29.80 -15.57 5.91
N LYS A 130 28.61 -14.96 5.84
CA LYS A 130 27.59 -15.33 4.87
C LYS A 130 28.00 -14.81 3.50
N THR A 131 27.98 -15.68 2.50
CA THR A 131 28.08 -15.32 1.08
C THR A 131 26.86 -14.48 0.67
N GLU A 132 26.98 -13.71 -0.42
CA GLU A 132 25.84 -12.93 -0.94
C GLU A 132 24.64 -13.81 -1.29
N ALA A 133 24.89 -15.04 -1.78
CA ALA A 133 23.85 -16.01 -2.06
C ALA A 133 23.09 -16.44 -0.79
N GLU A 134 23.80 -16.67 0.31
CA GLU A 134 23.20 -17.01 1.61
C GLU A 134 22.40 -15.84 2.19
N PHE A 135 22.87 -14.60 2.01
CA PHE A 135 22.12 -13.41 2.39
C PHE A 135 20.81 -13.30 1.61
N ARG A 136 20.84 -13.48 0.28
CA ARG A 136 19.63 -13.47 -0.56
C ARG A 136 18.66 -14.59 -0.19
N ALA A 137 19.17 -15.79 0.09
CA ALA A 137 18.34 -16.92 0.53
C ALA A 137 17.65 -16.64 1.88
N GLU A 138 18.37 -16.05 2.83
CA GLU A 138 17.82 -15.65 4.13
C GLU A 138 16.78 -14.52 3.99
N GLU A 139 17.03 -13.54 3.12
CA GLU A 139 16.07 -12.49 2.79
C GLU A 139 14.79 -13.06 2.18
N GLN A 140 14.91 -13.99 1.25
CA GLN A 140 13.74 -14.66 0.65
C GLN A 140 12.97 -15.48 1.69
N GLN A 141 13.68 -16.20 2.57
CA GLN A 141 13.06 -16.93 3.66
C GLN A 141 12.36 -15.99 4.66
N ARG A 142 12.94 -14.82 4.93
CA ARG A 142 12.36 -13.76 5.77
C ARG A 142 11.07 -13.24 5.14
N ARG A 143 11.07 -12.89 3.86
CA ARG A 143 9.86 -12.46 3.13
C ARG A 143 8.78 -13.53 3.18
N LYS A 144 9.14 -14.80 2.99
CA LYS A 144 8.21 -15.92 3.09
C LYS A 144 7.57 -16.02 4.48
N ARG A 145 8.37 -15.96 5.56
CA ARG A 145 7.84 -15.96 6.93
C ARG A 145 6.93 -14.76 7.19
N ALA A 146 7.31 -13.58 6.71
CA ALA A 146 6.54 -12.36 6.89
C ALA A 146 5.19 -12.42 6.15
N ALA A 147 5.16 -12.96 4.93
CA ALA A 147 3.92 -13.20 4.19
C ALA A 147 3.00 -14.24 4.85
N GLU A 148 3.57 -15.18 5.61
CA GLU A 148 2.84 -16.15 6.42
C GLU A 148 2.35 -15.56 7.74
N TRP A 149 2.81 -14.36 8.14
CA TRP A 149 2.46 -13.76 9.41
C TRP A 149 0.96 -13.49 9.50
N PRO A 150 0.22 -14.13 10.44
CA PRO A 150 -1.21 -13.91 10.57
C PRO A 150 -1.58 -12.46 10.88
N LEU A 151 -0.66 -11.70 11.48
CA LEU A 151 -0.91 -10.32 11.89
C LEU A 151 -1.17 -9.40 10.69
N ALA A 152 -0.36 -9.46 9.64
CA ALA A 152 -0.54 -8.58 8.48
C ALA A 152 -1.91 -8.82 7.81
N LYS A 153 -2.30 -10.09 7.67
CA LYS A 153 -3.61 -10.48 7.13
C LYS A 153 -4.76 -10.01 8.01
N LEU A 154 -4.63 -10.20 9.32
CA LEU A 154 -5.65 -9.77 10.29
C LEU A 154 -5.74 -8.24 10.36
N TRP A 155 -4.61 -7.54 10.31
CA TRP A 155 -4.53 -6.08 10.28
C TRP A 155 -5.21 -5.51 9.04
N LEU A 156 -4.89 -6.06 7.87
CA LEU A 156 -5.53 -5.68 6.62
C LEU A 156 -7.03 -5.94 6.68
N LYS A 157 -7.45 -7.11 7.17
CA LYS A 157 -8.87 -7.45 7.35
C LYS A 157 -9.61 -6.44 8.23
N LEU A 158 -9.05 -6.09 9.39
CA LEU A 158 -9.63 -5.10 10.32
C LEU A 158 -9.61 -3.67 9.76
N THR A 159 -8.61 -3.35 8.94
CA THR A 159 -8.56 -2.05 8.26
C THR A 159 -9.66 -1.97 7.19
N MET A 160 -9.81 -3.01 6.37
CA MET A 160 -10.73 -3.07 5.24
C MET A 160 -12.20 -3.31 5.64
N ASP A 161 -12.45 -3.98 6.77
CA ASP A 161 -13.80 -4.30 7.24
C ASP A 161 -14.05 -3.71 8.65
N PRO A 162 -14.65 -2.50 8.73
CA PRO A 162 -15.01 -1.89 10.01
C PRO A 162 -15.94 -2.74 10.87
N ALA A 163 -16.78 -3.60 10.28
CA ALA A 163 -17.75 -4.41 11.02
C ALA A 163 -17.07 -5.52 11.85
N GLN A 164 -15.83 -5.87 11.51
CA GLN A 164 -15.05 -6.86 12.26
C GLN A 164 -14.18 -6.22 13.36
N ARG A 165 -14.23 -4.90 13.53
CA ARG A 165 -13.49 -4.24 14.60
C ARG A 165 -14.16 -4.57 15.94
N PRO A 166 -13.42 -5.14 16.89
CA PRO A 166 -13.98 -5.64 18.15
C PRO A 166 -14.51 -4.54 19.06
N GLU A 167 -14.07 -3.29 18.86
CA GLU A 167 -14.60 -2.12 19.54
C GLU A 167 -15.18 -1.17 18.49
N ALA A 168 -16.40 -0.67 18.73
CA ALA A 168 -16.97 0.44 17.98
C ALA A 168 -16.22 1.72 18.37
N GLY A 169 -14.95 1.82 17.94
CA GLY A 169 -14.09 2.94 18.25
C GLY A 169 -14.75 4.24 17.79
N SER A 170 -14.50 5.32 18.52
CA SER A 170 -15.04 6.65 18.21
C SER A 170 -14.44 7.28 16.94
N TYR A 171 -13.61 6.53 16.20
CA TYR A 171 -12.80 7.01 15.09
C TYR A 171 -13.38 6.63 13.74
N THR A 172 -13.23 7.54 12.77
CA THR A 172 -13.66 7.31 11.40
C THR A 172 -12.77 6.27 10.72
N GLY A 173 -13.30 5.59 9.70
CA GLY A 173 -12.51 4.67 8.87
C GLY A 173 -11.22 5.30 8.31
N ALA A 174 -11.26 6.59 7.98
CA ALA A 174 -10.11 7.34 7.49
C ALA A 174 -8.96 7.41 8.51
N ALA A 175 -9.25 7.55 9.80
CA ALA A 175 -8.22 7.57 10.85
C ALA A 175 -7.48 6.22 10.94
N TYR A 176 -8.20 5.11 10.78
CA TYR A 176 -7.60 3.77 10.75
C TYR A 176 -6.78 3.52 9.48
N ILE A 177 -7.24 3.99 8.32
CA ILE A 177 -6.45 3.92 7.08
C ILE A 177 -5.16 4.73 7.22
N HIS A 178 -5.26 5.93 7.76
CA HIS A 178 -4.11 6.80 7.96
C HIS A 178 -3.12 6.21 8.97
N SER A 179 -3.60 5.72 10.12
CA SER A 179 -2.75 5.08 11.12
C SER A 179 -2.08 3.82 10.60
N THR A 180 -2.77 3.00 9.81
CA THR A 180 -2.17 1.84 9.13
C THR A 180 -1.07 2.27 8.16
N GLY A 181 -1.28 3.32 7.36
CA GLY A 181 -0.27 3.84 6.45
C GLY A 181 1.00 4.32 7.17
N VAL A 182 0.84 5.03 8.30
CA VAL A 182 1.98 5.45 9.13
C VAL A 182 2.69 4.24 9.74
N LEU A 183 1.93 3.31 10.35
CA LEU A 183 2.50 2.14 10.99
C LEU A 183 3.28 1.24 10.00
N ALA A 184 2.72 1.02 8.81
CA ALA A 184 3.33 0.20 7.77
C ALA A 184 4.73 0.70 7.38
N ASN A 185 5.00 2.00 7.54
CA ASN A 185 6.26 2.63 7.16
C ASN A 185 7.23 2.86 8.34
N VAL A 186 6.85 2.47 9.56
CA VAL A 186 7.76 2.46 10.72
C VAL A 186 8.08 1.03 11.19
N LEU A 187 7.38 0.03 10.68
CA LEU A 187 7.75 -1.37 10.77
C LEU A 187 8.70 -1.75 9.61
N PRO A 188 9.49 -2.83 9.73
CA PRO A 188 10.17 -3.41 8.59
C PRO A 188 9.15 -3.69 7.48
N ASP A 189 9.48 -3.26 6.26
CA ASP A 189 8.52 -3.24 5.14
C ASP A 189 7.89 -4.62 4.89
N GLU A 190 8.66 -5.70 5.07
CA GLU A 190 8.22 -7.08 4.87
C GLU A 190 7.05 -7.47 5.77
N LEU A 191 6.93 -6.85 6.94
CA LEU A 191 5.94 -7.23 7.94
C LEU A 191 4.55 -6.63 7.69
N LEU A 192 4.46 -5.49 6.99
CA LEU A 192 3.17 -4.82 6.79
C LEU A 192 3.04 -4.09 5.46
N ALA A 193 4.02 -3.27 5.05
CA ALA A 193 3.93 -2.52 3.80
C ALA A 193 3.89 -3.44 2.57
N PHE A 194 4.81 -4.41 2.45
CA PHE A 194 4.85 -5.32 1.30
C PHE A 194 3.59 -6.17 1.19
N PRO A 195 3.09 -6.85 2.26
CA PRO A 195 1.84 -7.60 2.16
C PRO A 195 0.64 -6.75 1.75
N ILE A 196 0.57 -5.48 2.19
CA ILE A 196 -0.50 -4.57 1.77
C ILE A 196 -0.38 -4.27 0.28
N ILE A 197 0.82 -3.98 -0.23
CA ILE A 197 1.05 -3.66 -1.65
C ILE A 197 0.82 -4.87 -2.54
N GLU A 198 1.35 -6.03 -2.17
CA GLU A 198 1.17 -7.29 -2.91
C GLU A 198 -0.30 -7.70 -3.00
N HIS A 199 -1.12 -7.31 -2.00
CA HIS A 199 -2.58 -7.49 -2.03
C HIS A 199 -3.28 -6.73 -3.18
N LEU A 200 -2.60 -5.79 -3.84
CA LEU A 200 -3.11 -5.09 -5.03
C LEU A 200 -3.48 -6.08 -6.12
N SER A 201 -2.63 -7.10 -6.33
CA SER A 201 -2.90 -8.16 -7.30
C SER A 201 -4.23 -8.86 -7.03
N HIS A 202 -4.49 -9.20 -5.77
CA HIS A 202 -5.74 -9.82 -5.35
C HIS A 202 -6.94 -8.89 -5.60
N ILE A 203 -6.85 -7.63 -5.21
CA ILE A 203 -7.93 -6.65 -5.42
C ILE A 203 -8.24 -6.50 -6.91
N VAL A 204 -7.22 -6.24 -7.73
CA VAL A 204 -7.36 -6.06 -9.19
C VAL A 204 -7.95 -7.31 -9.85
N LEU A 205 -7.50 -8.50 -9.45
CA LEU A 205 -7.91 -9.77 -10.08
C LEU A 205 -9.20 -10.36 -9.52
N GLN A 206 -9.66 -9.99 -8.33
CA GLN A 206 -10.82 -10.63 -7.69
C GLN A 206 -12.03 -9.71 -7.53
N GLU A 207 -11.85 -8.39 -7.39
CA GLU A 207 -12.97 -7.48 -7.17
C GLU A 207 -13.90 -7.41 -8.40
N PRO A 208 -15.19 -7.81 -8.27
CA PRO A 208 -16.10 -7.90 -9.40
C PRO A 208 -16.31 -6.56 -10.12
N VAL A 209 -16.33 -5.46 -9.37
CA VAL A 209 -16.52 -4.12 -9.92
C VAL A 209 -15.38 -3.72 -10.86
N LEU A 210 -14.15 -4.21 -10.61
CA LEU A 210 -13.00 -3.92 -11.45
C LEU A 210 -13.05 -4.71 -12.76
N LYS A 211 -13.65 -5.90 -12.79
CA LYS A 211 -13.79 -6.74 -13.99
C LYS A 211 -14.83 -6.24 -15.00
N THR A 212 -15.48 -5.12 -14.72
CA THR A 212 -16.46 -4.51 -15.63
C THR A 212 -15.77 -3.70 -16.71
N ILE A 213 -16.28 -3.76 -17.94
CA ILE A 213 -15.86 -2.88 -19.04
C ILE A 213 -16.66 -1.58 -18.91
N SER A 214 -15.99 -0.43 -19.01
CA SER A 214 -16.66 0.87 -18.95
C SER A 214 -17.54 1.15 -20.18
N GLY A 215 -18.43 2.13 -20.08
CA GLY A 215 -19.39 2.45 -21.13
C GLY A 215 -18.71 2.86 -22.45
N PRO A 216 -19.31 2.55 -23.62
CA PRO A 216 -18.77 2.98 -24.90
C PRO A 216 -18.80 4.49 -25.00
N LYS A 217 -17.69 5.09 -25.41
CA LYS A 217 -17.54 6.53 -25.60
C LYS A 217 -17.09 6.80 -27.02
N ARG A 218 -17.84 7.66 -27.71
CA ARG A 218 -17.46 8.06 -29.07
C ARG A 218 -16.23 8.97 -28.99
N TYR A 219 -15.23 8.74 -29.84
CA TYR A 219 -14.08 9.64 -29.92
C TYR A 219 -14.53 11.05 -30.31
N PHE A 220 -13.92 12.06 -29.70
CA PHE A 220 -14.16 13.44 -30.09
C PHE A 220 -13.64 13.67 -31.51
N SER A 221 -14.55 13.83 -32.46
CA SER A 221 -14.24 14.22 -33.83
C SER A 221 -14.45 15.73 -33.98
N PHE A 222 -13.36 16.47 -34.21
CA PHE A 222 -13.44 17.90 -34.54
C PHE A 222 -14.31 18.16 -35.78
N VAL A 223 -14.33 17.21 -36.72
CA VAL A 223 -15.17 17.28 -37.92
C VAL A 223 -16.64 17.20 -37.53
N GLU A 224 -17.02 16.27 -36.67
CA GLU A 224 -18.40 16.17 -36.18
C GLU A 224 -18.79 17.35 -35.31
N PHE A 225 -17.92 17.81 -34.41
CA PHE A 225 -18.16 19.00 -33.60
C PHE A 225 -18.42 20.26 -34.45
N ALA A 226 -17.66 20.44 -35.54
CA ALA A 226 -17.85 21.54 -36.47
C ALA A 226 -19.17 21.42 -37.26
N HIS A 227 -19.65 20.19 -37.51
CA HIS A 227 -20.93 19.93 -38.17
C HIS A 227 -22.14 20.07 -37.23
N THR A 228 -22.04 19.60 -35.98
CA THR A 228 -23.13 19.67 -34.99
C THR A 228 -23.28 21.06 -34.38
N SER A 229 -22.19 21.82 -34.23
CA SER A 229 -22.25 23.24 -33.80
C SER A 229 -23.02 24.15 -34.77
N ARG A 230 -23.33 23.67 -35.98
CA ARG A 230 -24.15 24.40 -36.96
C ARG A 230 -25.63 23.99 -36.96
N LEU A 231 -26.01 22.94 -36.25
CA LEU A 231 -27.35 22.33 -36.37
C LEU A 231 -28.14 22.23 -35.06
N HIS A 232 -27.54 22.38 -33.88
CA HIS A 232 -28.28 22.28 -32.61
C HIS A 232 -27.95 23.40 -31.62
N ALA A 233 -28.88 24.36 -31.53
CA ALA A 233 -29.05 25.27 -30.39
C ALA A 233 -30.14 24.77 -29.41
N ASP A 234 -30.72 23.58 -29.63
CA ASP A 234 -32.00 23.20 -29.00
C ASP A 234 -32.10 21.76 -28.50
N ASP A 235 -31.00 21.01 -28.38
CA ASP A 235 -31.06 19.66 -27.80
C ASP A 235 -30.28 19.58 -26.48
N SER A 236 -30.99 19.90 -25.41
CA SER A 236 -30.68 19.52 -24.04
C SER A 236 -30.81 18.01 -23.87
N SER A 237 -29.90 17.25 -24.49
CA SER A 237 -29.78 15.81 -24.28
C SER A 237 -28.78 15.56 -23.16
N ALA A 238 -29.32 14.95 -22.10
CA ALA A 238 -28.68 14.45 -20.90
C ALA A 238 -27.15 14.43 -20.94
N SER A 239 -26.54 15.36 -20.18
CA SER A 239 -25.28 15.10 -19.51
C SER A 239 -25.48 13.84 -18.66
N THR A 240 -25.25 12.66 -19.23
CA THR A 240 -24.83 11.49 -18.48
C THR A 240 -23.48 11.87 -17.89
N GLN A 241 -23.54 12.60 -16.77
CA GLN A 241 -22.44 12.75 -15.85
C GLN A 241 -21.87 11.35 -15.74
N PHE A 242 -20.64 11.18 -16.20
CA PHE A 242 -19.88 9.99 -15.96
C PHE A 242 -19.97 9.78 -14.45
N ALA A 243 -20.83 8.85 -14.03
CA ALA A 243 -20.79 8.33 -12.69
C ALA A 243 -19.48 7.57 -12.71
N ALA A 244 -18.38 8.27 -12.37
CA ALA A 244 -17.11 7.64 -12.07
C ALA A 244 -17.47 6.37 -11.33
N THR A 245 -17.09 5.22 -11.90
CA THR A 245 -17.49 3.92 -11.35
C THR A 245 -17.29 4.02 -9.85
N SER A 246 -18.21 3.48 -9.05
CA SER A 246 -18.25 3.77 -7.60
C SER A 246 -16.89 3.56 -6.89
N VAL A 247 -16.01 2.80 -7.53
CA VAL A 247 -14.55 2.61 -7.31
C VAL A 247 -13.71 3.88 -7.20
N PHE A 248 -13.94 4.94 -7.98
CA PHE A 248 -13.07 6.14 -8.04
C PHE A 248 -13.63 7.35 -7.29
N ASN A 249 -14.60 7.11 -6.41
CA ASN A 249 -15.14 8.16 -5.58
C ASN A 249 -14.08 8.75 -4.63
N SER A 250 -14.30 10.00 -4.22
CA SER A 250 -13.50 10.63 -3.18
C SER A 250 -13.51 9.79 -1.90
N PHE A 251 -12.39 9.76 -1.18
CA PHE A 251 -12.27 9.07 0.11
C PHE A 251 -13.33 9.54 1.13
N GLU A 252 -13.87 10.74 0.96
CA GLU A 252 -15.00 11.24 1.76
C GLU A 252 -16.24 10.34 1.65
N GLN A 253 -16.44 9.68 0.52
CA GLN A 253 -17.52 8.71 0.37
C GLN A 253 -17.24 7.42 1.15
N ASN A 254 -15.98 6.99 1.31
CA ASN A 254 -15.65 5.88 2.22
C ASN A 254 -15.97 6.23 3.67
N ARG A 255 -15.77 7.50 4.06
CA ARG A 255 -16.14 8.00 5.38
C ARG A 255 -17.66 7.98 5.59
N LEU A 256 -18.42 8.40 4.59
CA LEU A 256 -19.89 8.49 4.67
C LEU A 256 -20.62 7.14 4.54
N HIS A 257 -20.05 6.19 3.79
CA HIS A 257 -20.66 4.89 3.50
C HIS A 257 -19.94 3.73 4.20
N ASN A 258 -19.30 3.98 5.34
CA ASN A 258 -18.65 2.95 6.17
C ASN A 258 -17.72 2.00 5.39
N MET A 259 -16.96 2.52 4.42
CA MET A 259 -15.98 1.73 3.65
C MET A 259 -16.61 0.53 2.88
N THR A 260 -17.90 0.62 2.53
CA THR A 260 -18.65 -0.45 1.83
C THR A 260 -18.18 -0.72 0.40
N ASN A 261 -17.26 0.09 -0.14
CA ASN A 261 -16.58 -0.16 -1.41
C ASN A 261 -15.16 -0.68 -1.15
N PRO A 262 -14.90 -2.00 -1.26
CA PRO A 262 -13.59 -2.57 -0.98
C PRO A 262 -12.49 -2.02 -1.89
N ALA A 263 -12.75 -1.87 -3.19
CA ALA A 263 -11.77 -1.36 -4.14
C ALA A 263 -11.37 0.10 -3.85
N ASN A 264 -12.33 1.00 -3.58
CA ASN A 264 -12.02 2.38 -3.24
C ASN A 264 -11.34 2.50 -1.86
N THR A 265 -11.77 1.67 -0.91
CA THR A 265 -11.19 1.61 0.43
C THR A 265 -9.73 1.16 0.38
N TYR A 266 -9.45 0.10 -0.38
CA TYR A 266 -8.10 -0.43 -0.54
C TYR A 266 -7.22 0.58 -1.28
N LEU A 267 -7.73 1.26 -2.31
CA LEU A 267 -6.99 2.31 -3.01
C LEU A 267 -6.57 3.43 -2.05
N THR A 268 -7.48 3.84 -1.16
CA THR A 268 -7.19 4.85 -0.12
C THR A 268 -6.13 4.35 0.86
N LEU A 269 -6.21 3.08 1.27
CA LEU A 269 -5.21 2.44 2.13
C LEU A 269 -3.84 2.38 1.46
N LEU A 270 -3.79 1.92 0.21
CA LEU A 270 -2.56 1.80 -0.55
C LEU A 270 -1.91 3.18 -0.74
N HIS A 271 -2.68 4.22 -1.06
CA HIS A 271 -2.16 5.60 -1.11
C HIS A 271 -1.62 6.08 0.25
N SER A 272 -2.27 5.72 1.36
CA SER A 272 -1.77 6.04 2.71
C SER A 272 -0.41 5.38 2.97
N VAL A 273 -0.25 4.10 2.62
CA VAL A 273 1.04 3.38 2.73
C VAL A 273 2.09 4.00 1.81
N LEU A 274 1.75 4.25 0.55
CA LEU A 274 2.68 4.83 -0.42
C LEU A 274 3.06 6.28 -0.10
N HIS A 275 2.19 7.03 0.58
CA HIS A 275 2.47 8.41 0.99
C HIS A 275 3.64 8.49 1.98
N TYR A 276 3.75 7.54 2.91
CA TYR A 276 4.89 7.42 3.83
C TYR A 276 6.00 6.49 3.30
N GLY A 277 5.73 5.79 2.19
CA GLY A 277 6.60 4.83 1.51
C GLY A 277 8.00 5.33 1.17
N GLY A 278 8.99 4.43 1.26
CA GLY A 278 10.33 4.62 0.73
C GLY A 278 10.50 4.00 -0.67
N ILE A 279 11.74 4.00 -1.18
CA ILE A 279 12.05 3.40 -2.48
C ILE A 279 11.78 1.89 -2.52
N ALA A 280 11.99 1.18 -1.40
CA ALA A 280 11.71 -0.25 -1.30
C ALA A 280 10.22 -0.55 -1.51
N THR A 281 9.35 0.25 -0.90
CA THR A 281 7.89 0.24 -1.09
C THR A 281 7.51 0.40 -2.56
N PHE A 282 8.16 1.32 -3.27
CA PHE A 282 7.89 1.54 -4.70
C PHE A 282 8.43 0.44 -5.60
N ASN A 283 9.57 -0.17 -5.25
CA ASN A 283 10.05 -1.37 -5.96
C ASN A 283 9.03 -2.51 -5.84
N THR A 284 8.52 -2.79 -4.63
CA THR A 284 7.49 -3.82 -4.45
C THR A 284 6.21 -3.51 -5.23
N LEU A 285 5.80 -2.23 -5.31
CA LEU A 285 4.67 -1.82 -6.15
C LEU A 285 4.95 -2.09 -7.64
N SER A 286 6.13 -1.72 -8.12
CA SER A 286 6.54 -1.96 -9.51
C SER A 286 6.60 -3.45 -9.83
N ASP A 287 7.16 -4.26 -8.95
CA ASP A 287 7.22 -5.72 -9.11
C ASP A 287 5.80 -6.31 -9.16
N THR A 288 4.89 -5.85 -8.28
CA THR A 288 3.48 -6.27 -8.27
C THR A 288 2.76 -5.91 -9.58
N ILE A 289 2.98 -4.69 -10.09
CA ILE A 289 2.39 -4.25 -11.38
C ILE A 289 3.01 -5.04 -12.55
N HIS A 290 4.31 -5.31 -12.51
CA HIS A 290 5.00 -6.11 -13.50
C HIS A 290 4.47 -7.54 -13.57
N GLU A 291 4.24 -8.17 -12.42
CA GLU A 291 3.61 -9.49 -12.32
C GLU A 291 2.21 -9.48 -12.95
N LEU A 292 1.38 -8.48 -12.62
CA LEU A 292 0.07 -8.29 -13.24
C LEU A 292 0.14 -8.10 -14.76
N ALA A 293 1.12 -7.34 -15.25
CA ALA A 293 1.35 -7.14 -16.67
C ALA A 293 1.84 -8.42 -17.37
N SER A 294 2.62 -9.27 -16.71
CA SER A 294 3.12 -10.52 -17.30
C SER A 294 2.11 -11.67 -17.25
N GLY A 295 1.17 -11.64 -16.29
CA GLY A 295 0.25 -12.76 -15.99
C GLY A 295 -0.93 -12.91 -16.96
N GLY A 296 -1.26 -11.89 -17.75
CA GLY A 296 -2.29 -11.98 -18.81
C GLY A 296 -3.75 -12.14 -18.32
N GLU A 297 -4.01 -12.04 -17.02
CA GLU A 297 -5.33 -12.26 -16.41
C GLU A 297 -6.24 -11.01 -16.44
N LEU A 298 -5.69 -9.83 -16.72
CA LEU A 298 -6.43 -8.56 -16.75
C LEU A 298 -7.38 -8.50 -17.95
N CYS A 299 -8.67 -8.26 -17.72
CA CYS A 299 -9.72 -8.37 -18.71
C CYS A 299 -10.51 -7.09 -18.97
N SER A 300 -10.30 -6.02 -18.20
CA SER A 300 -11.05 -4.77 -18.34
C SER A 300 -10.18 -3.51 -18.34
N ASP A 301 -10.75 -2.45 -18.91
CA ASP A 301 -10.24 -1.08 -18.85
C ASP A 301 -10.34 -0.46 -17.45
N ILE A 302 -11.33 -0.83 -16.65
CA ILE A 302 -11.44 -0.39 -15.25
C ILE A 302 -10.28 -0.92 -14.40
N GLN A 303 -9.80 -2.15 -14.63
CA GLN A 303 -8.60 -2.67 -13.95
C GLN A 303 -7.37 -1.82 -14.26
N LEU A 304 -7.14 -1.46 -15.52
CA LEU A 304 -6.02 -0.58 -15.89
C LEU A 304 -6.20 0.83 -15.31
N LEU A 305 -7.40 1.40 -15.38
CA LEU A 305 -7.68 2.71 -14.78
C LEU A 305 -7.43 2.68 -13.26
N TYR A 306 -7.70 1.57 -12.59
CA TYR A 306 -7.40 1.37 -11.17
C TYR A 306 -5.89 1.40 -10.88
N LEU A 307 -5.10 0.77 -11.74
CA LEU A 307 -3.63 0.82 -11.64
C LEU A 307 -3.11 2.25 -11.93
N CYS A 308 -3.65 2.95 -12.93
CA CYS A 308 -3.35 4.37 -13.17
C CYS A 308 -3.67 5.23 -11.94
N ALA A 309 -4.83 5.03 -11.32
CA ALA A 309 -5.23 5.74 -10.11
C ALA A 309 -4.32 5.42 -8.92
N THR A 310 -3.81 4.19 -8.83
CA THR A 310 -2.85 3.75 -7.80
C THR A 310 -1.51 4.46 -7.93
N VAL A 311 -0.99 4.58 -9.15
CA VAL A 311 0.35 5.16 -9.37
C VAL A 311 0.32 6.68 -9.50
N GLY A 312 -0.77 7.27 -9.99
CA GLY A 312 -0.85 8.69 -10.34
C GLY A 312 -0.38 9.63 -9.22
N PRO A 313 -0.89 9.48 -7.97
CA PRO A 313 -0.49 10.33 -6.86
C PRO A 313 0.97 10.21 -6.44
N ILE A 314 1.70 9.17 -6.85
CA ILE A 314 3.10 8.95 -6.46
C ILE A 314 4.11 9.25 -7.56
N LEU A 315 3.66 9.53 -8.79
CA LEU A 315 4.55 9.73 -9.94
C LEU A 315 5.57 10.84 -9.70
N TYR A 316 5.18 11.95 -9.05
CA TYR A 316 6.10 13.05 -8.72
C TYR A 316 7.30 12.60 -7.86
N ARG A 317 7.15 11.52 -7.09
CA ARG A 317 8.22 10.92 -6.27
C ARG A 317 9.09 9.93 -7.03
N LEU A 318 8.62 9.47 -8.19
CA LEU A 318 9.30 8.49 -9.03
C LEU A 318 10.13 9.15 -10.14
N VAL A 319 9.92 10.43 -10.44
CA VAL A 319 10.64 11.15 -11.51
C VAL A 319 12.16 11.06 -11.33
N ASP A 320 12.64 11.15 -10.08
CA ASP A 320 14.07 11.03 -9.76
C ASP A 320 14.59 9.57 -9.85
N HIS A 321 13.70 8.60 -9.97
CA HIS A 321 13.98 7.17 -10.08
C HIS A 321 13.61 6.65 -11.49
N ASN A 322 14.29 7.17 -12.51
CA ASN A 322 13.98 6.95 -13.93
C ASN A 322 13.77 5.47 -14.32
N SER A 323 14.55 4.52 -13.79
CA SER A 323 14.36 3.09 -14.08
C SER A 323 12.98 2.58 -13.62
N LEU A 324 12.60 2.95 -12.40
CA LEU A 324 11.35 2.54 -11.77
C LEU A 324 10.15 3.22 -12.43
N TYR A 325 10.28 4.52 -12.71
CA TYR A 325 9.29 5.30 -13.45
C TYR A 325 9.01 4.70 -14.84
N VAL A 326 10.06 4.42 -15.61
CA VAL A 326 9.92 3.81 -16.96
C VAL A 326 9.33 2.41 -16.89
N GLN A 327 9.74 1.60 -15.91
CA GLN A 327 9.20 0.25 -15.74
C GLN A 327 7.69 0.28 -15.48
N ILE A 328 7.24 1.05 -14.48
CA ILE A 328 5.81 1.17 -14.14
C ILE A 328 5.00 1.64 -15.35
N LEU A 329 5.44 2.69 -16.05
CA LEU A 329 4.72 3.18 -17.24
C LEU A 329 4.73 2.17 -18.39
N GLY A 330 5.83 1.45 -18.58
CA GLY A 330 5.95 0.38 -19.58
C GLY A 330 5.02 -0.79 -19.29
N ASP A 331 4.89 -1.18 -18.03
CA ASP A 331 3.96 -2.23 -17.59
C ASP A 331 2.51 -1.78 -17.78
N LEU A 332 2.15 -0.53 -17.44
CA LEU A 332 0.80 0.01 -17.69
C LEU A 332 0.44 0.03 -19.19
N LEU A 333 1.37 0.45 -20.06
CA LEU A 333 1.18 0.42 -21.51
C LEU A 333 1.07 -1.03 -22.03
N SER A 334 1.84 -1.95 -21.47
CA SER A 334 1.76 -3.37 -21.81
C SER A 334 0.40 -3.97 -21.43
N ILE A 335 -0.13 -3.59 -20.28
CA ILE A 335 -1.49 -3.96 -19.86
C ILE A 335 -2.52 -3.38 -20.84
N LEU A 336 -2.39 -2.10 -21.24
CA LEU A 336 -3.28 -1.48 -22.23
C LEU A 336 -3.33 -2.29 -23.53
N VAL A 337 -2.16 -2.65 -24.06
CA VAL A 337 -2.04 -3.51 -25.25
C VAL A 337 -2.76 -4.86 -25.06
N GLN A 338 -2.69 -5.46 -23.87
CA GLN A 338 -3.31 -6.76 -23.58
C GLN A 338 -4.83 -6.70 -23.43
N ILE A 339 -5.37 -5.63 -22.83
CA ILE A 339 -6.81 -5.51 -22.59
C ILE A 339 -7.57 -5.05 -23.84
N CYS A 340 -6.95 -4.26 -24.71
CA CYS A 340 -7.61 -3.69 -25.89
C CYS A 340 -8.33 -4.73 -26.77
N PRO A 341 -7.73 -5.88 -27.13
CA PRO A 341 -8.41 -6.92 -27.91
C PRO A 341 -9.63 -7.55 -27.21
N ARG A 342 -9.76 -7.38 -25.89
CA ARG A 342 -10.86 -7.94 -25.08
C ARG A 342 -12.06 -6.99 -24.98
N ILE A 343 -11.91 -5.76 -25.45
CA ILE A 343 -12.95 -4.72 -25.38
C ILE A 343 -13.70 -4.69 -26.71
N SER A 344 -14.91 -5.25 -26.72
CA SER A 344 -15.74 -5.44 -27.93
C SER A 344 -16.12 -4.15 -28.65
N HIS A 345 -16.15 -3.02 -27.93
CA HIS A 345 -16.58 -1.73 -28.46
C HIS A 345 -15.42 -0.88 -28.99
N LEU A 346 -14.17 -1.35 -28.88
CA LEU A 346 -13.01 -0.59 -29.34
C LEU A 346 -12.88 -0.73 -30.86
N ASP A 347 -13.26 0.32 -31.59
CA ASP A 347 -13.14 0.39 -33.04
C ASP A 347 -12.60 1.76 -33.51
N SER A 348 -12.72 2.06 -34.81
CA SER A 348 -12.25 3.34 -35.37
C SER A 348 -13.02 4.59 -34.88
N ALA A 349 -14.20 4.41 -34.29
CA ALA A 349 -15.13 5.47 -33.91
C ALA A 349 -15.50 5.45 -32.41
N PHE A 350 -15.28 4.33 -31.73
CA PHE A 350 -15.64 4.12 -30.33
C PHE A 350 -14.46 3.65 -29.48
N SER A 351 -14.39 4.26 -28.30
CA SER A 351 -13.53 3.95 -27.17
C SER A 351 -14.41 3.51 -26.00
N THR A 352 -13.83 3.50 -24.81
CA THR A 352 -14.58 3.40 -23.56
C THR A 352 -14.24 4.58 -22.65
N ASP A 353 -15.13 4.91 -21.72
CA ASP A 353 -14.92 6.02 -20.78
C ASP A 353 -13.60 5.91 -19.99
N ALA A 354 -13.22 4.69 -19.61
CA ALA A 354 -12.00 4.43 -18.87
C ALA A 354 -10.76 4.53 -19.75
N ILE A 355 -10.80 4.05 -21.00
CA ILE A 355 -9.69 4.24 -21.95
C ILE A 355 -9.43 5.73 -22.15
N GLU A 356 -10.46 6.56 -22.36
CA GLU A 356 -10.25 8.00 -22.53
C GLU A 356 -9.54 8.62 -21.31
N GLN A 357 -9.90 8.23 -20.09
CA GLN A 357 -9.21 8.70 -18.88
C GLN A 357 -7.77 8.18 -18.76
N ILE A 358 -7.51 6.95 -19.18
CA ILE A 358 -6.15 6.39 -19.23
C ILE A 358 -5.30 7.19 -20.22
N MET A 359 -5.87 7.58 -21.35
CA MET A 359 -5.19 8.38 -22.37
C MET A 359 -4.91 9.80 -21.90
N ASP A 360 -5.88 10.44 -21.25
CA ASP A 360 -5.70 11.74 -20.58
C ASP A 360 -4.62 11.67 -19.51
N PHE A 361 -4.62 10.61 -18.70
CA PHE A 361 -3.58 10.33 -17.71
C PHE A 361 -2.20 10.22 -18.37
N ILE A 362 -2.04 9.43 -19.42
CA ILE A 362 -0.76 9.27 -20.14
C ILE A 362 -0.25 10.63 -20.66
N CYS A 363 -1.13 11.41 -21.28
CA CYS A 363 -0.79 12.75 -21.77
C CYS A 363 -0.39 13.70 -20.63
N PHE A 364 -1.14 13.70 -19.53
CA PHE A 364 -0.83 14.48 -18.33
C PHE A 364 0.53 14.10 -17.76
N VAL A 365 0.82 12.81 -17.62
CA VAL A 365 2.08 12.32 -17.06
C VAL A 365 3.26 12.74 -17.93
N LYS A 366 3.12 12.69 -19.25
CA LYS A 366 4.13 13.23 -20.17
C LYS A 366 4.40 14.69 -19.89
N ASP A 367 3.37 15.51 -19.90
CA ASP A 367 3.55 16.96 -19.87
C ASP A 367 4.02 17.46 -18.50
N GLN A 368 3.64 16.79 -17.42
CA GLN A 368 3.99 17.21 -16.07
C GLN A 368 5.29 16.62 -15.53
N PHE A 369 5.60 15.35 -15.86
CA PHE A 369 6.69 14.63 -15.18
C PHE A 369 7.88 14.29 -16.09
N ASP A 370 7.71 14.30 -17.41
CA ASP A 370 8.82 14.09 -18.35
C ASP A 370 8.67 14.99 -19.60
N PRO A 371 8.73 16.32 -19.44
CA PRO A 371 8.58 17.26 -20.56
C PRO A 371 9.67 17.09 -21.63
N GLY A 372 10.85 16.56 -21.25
CA GLY A 372 11.95 16.23 -22.15
C GLY A 372 11.78 14.88 -22.88
N ARG A 373 10.75 14.12 -22.52
CA ARG A 373 10.30 12.87 -23.16
C ARG A 373 11.35 11.76 -23.19
N ALA A 374 12.32 11.79 -22.29
CA ALA A 374 13.40 10.80 -22.28
C ALA A 374 12.87 9.40 -21.93
N ALA A 375 11.94 9.30 -20.98
CA ALA A 375 11.25 8.07 -20.64
C ALA A 375 10.34 7.63 -21.80
N TRP A 376 9.56 8.56 -22.36
CA TRP A 376 8.59 8.25 -23.42
C TRP A 376 9.21 7.71 -24.71
N ARG A 377 10.42 8.17 -25.07
CA ARG A 377 11.18 7.56 -26.19
C ARG A 377 11.52 6.10 -25.94
N ARG A 378 11.79 5.70 -24.69
CA ARG A 378 12.02 4.30 -24.30
C ARG A 378 10.73 3.48 -24.31
N LEU A 379 9.58 4.13 -24.13
CA LEU A 379 8.25 3.52 -24.16
C LEU A 379 7.65 3.42 -25.58
N ALA A 380 8.30 3.99 -26.58
CA ALA A 380 7.86 3.96 -27.98
C ALA A 380 7.53 2.56 -28.53
N PRO A 381 8.25 1.47 -28.18
CA PRO A 381 7.89 0.11 -28.60
C PRO A 381 6.51 -0.32 -28.09
N HIS A 382 6.17 0.04 -26.84
CA HIS A 382 4.87 -0.29 -26.25
C HIS A 382 3.74 0.51 -26.92
N ILE A 383 3.97 1.80 -27.18
CA ILE A 383 3.00 2.65 -27.89
C ILE A 383 2.78 2.14 -29.32
N SER A 384 3.83 1.67 -29.98
CA SER A 384 3.74 1.13 -31.34
C SER A 384 2.93 -0.15 -31.45
N ALA A 385 2.79 -0.89 -30.34
CA ALA A 385 2.00 -2.13 -30.24
C ALA A 385 0.51 -1.88 -29.95
N LEU A 386 0.11 -0.64 -29.66
CA LEU A 386 -1.28 -0.30 -29.41
C LEU A 386 -2.13 -0.40 -30.69
N PRO A 387 -3.45 -0.61 -30.57
CA PRO A 387 -4.38 -0.47 -31.67
C PRO A 387 -4.19 0.87 -32.38
N THR A 388 -4.33 0.87 -33.70
CA THR A 388 -4.04 2.01 -34.59
C THR A 388 -4.55 3.35 -34.07
N LEU A 389 -5.78 3.37 -33.53
CA LEU A 389 -6.39 4.59 -33.05
C LEU A 389 -5.73 5.16 -31.78
N LEU A 390 -5.53 4.32 -30.76
CA LEU A 390 -4.83 4.71 -29.54
C LEU A 390 -3.36 5.07 -29.83
N LYS A 391 -2.74 4.32 -30.74
CA LYS A 391 -1.40 4.63 -31.25
C LYS A 391 -1.37 6.04 -31.84
N TYR A 392 -2.31 6.42 -32.69
CA TYR A 392 -2.32 7.78 -33.26
C TYR A 392 -2.51 8.87 -32.21
N GLN A 393 -3.37 8.65 -31.22
CA GLN A 393 -3.55 9.59 -30.10
C GLN A 393 -2.26 9.74 -29.29
N LEU A 394 -1.57 8.64 -28.99
CA LEU A 394 -0.29 8.67 -28.26
C LEU A 394 0.93 8.94 -29.14
N GLN A 395 0.81 9.00 -30.46
CA GLN A 395 1.95 9.27 -31.33
C GLN A 395 2.54 10.66 -31.02
N CYS A 396 1.68 11.61 -30.64
CA CYS A 396 2.10 12.94 -30.19
C CYS A 396 2.92 12.93 -28.89
N VAL A 397 2.91 11.82 -28.13
CA VAL A 397 3.71 11.64 -26.92
C VAL A 397 5.18 11.39 -27.26
N VAL A 398 5.45 10.70 -28.38
CA VAL A 398 6.80 10.26 -28.78
C VAL A 398 7.45 11.19 -29.81
N ASP A 399 6.68 11.71 -30.77
CA ASP A 399 7.22 12.27 -32.03
C ASP A 399 7.63 13.77 -31.98
N GLN A 400 7.94 14.32 -30.80
CA GLN A 400 8.51 15.68 -30.65
C GLN A 400 9.64 15.66 -29.63
#